data_AF-A0A6B2FZG9-F1
#
_entry.id   AF-A0A6B2FZG9-F1
#
_cell.length_a   1.000
_cell.length_b   1.000
_cell.length_c   1.000
_cell.angle_alpha   90.00
_cell.angle_beta   90.00
_cell.angle_gamma   90.00
#
_symmetry.space_group_name_H-M   'P 1'
#
loop_
_entity.id
_entity.type
_entity.pdbx_description
1 polymer ?
#
loop_
_entity_poly.entity_id
_entity_poly.type
_entity_poly.pdbx_seq_one_letter_code
_entity_poly.pdbx_strand_id
1 'polypeptide(L)'
;RYLLQWMLCTSAFGMGLNKQNIRYVVHFDVPSSIEQFVQEIGRGGRDGMVYESLFMNENTFSEINRIKASVYENSIDIKKISILLGHLVSNGCDKQNQSHHHMIGVDKTSIIQELDVKLEAVETIIHFIENVIKTKFPTIILEFMSSTDYSDCKLTWYSDISKVKDLFLDCKPLSIFIKSHLVSQNENYLNINLVELANYFETSSSLILKDIIKHKKLFKNVILEYQCQKIIVKVSCLDSPQLRDRICNDVYHYLELHKKKLIYAIDNMFQAFYSTSKNGETLVLKNF
;
A
#
# COMPACT_ATOMS: atom_id res chain seq x y z
N ARG A 1 34.26 26.10 18.87
CA ARG A 1 33.49 25.42 17.81
C ARG A 1 33.57 23.92 18.10
N TYR A 2 32.47 23.29 18.48
CA TYR A 2 32.47 21.84 18.72
C TYR A 2 32.51 21.12 17.36
N LEU A 3 33.60 20.39 17.11
CA LEU A 3 33.71 19.48 15.98
C LEU A 3 33.03 18.16 16.39
N LEU A 4 31.94 17.81 15.73
CA LEU A 4 31.24 16.56 15.97
C LEU A 4 32.12 15.40 15.48
N GLN A 5 32.60 14.58 16.41
CA GLN A 5 33.52 13.46 16.11
C GLN A 5 32.78 12.18 15.71
N TRP A 6 31.61 11.93 16.30
CA TRP A 6 30.79 10.74 16.06
C TRP A 6 29.34 11.15 15.85
N MET A 7 28.66 10.44 14.95
CA MET A 7 27.22 10.58 14.72
C MET A 7 26.58 9.20 14.85
N LEU A 8 25.66 9.07 15.81
CA LEU A 8 24.83 7.88 15.94
C LEU A 8 23.55 8.11 15.13
N CYS A 9 23.18 7.13 14.31
CA CYS A 9 21.99 7.20 13.48
C CYS A 9 21.34 5.82 13.39
N THR A 10 20.01 5.80 13.33
CA THR A 10 19.31 4.65 12.77
C THR A 10 19.52 4.65 11.26
N SER A 11 19.39 3.49 10.60
CA SER A 11 19.54 3.41 9.14
C SER A 11 18.69 4.45 8.41
N ALA A 12 17.43 4.61 8.82
CA ALA A 12 16.50 5.59 8.25
C ALA A 12 16.96 7.05 8.44
N PHE A 13 17.50 7.41 9.61
CA PHE A 13 18.05 8.77 9.83
C PHE A 13 19.35 8.99 9.07
N GLY A 14 20.15 7.94 8.89
CA GLY A 14 21.37 7.99 8.11
C GLY A 14 21.12 8.34 6.64
N MET A 15 19.95 7.97 6.10
CA MET A 15 19.54 8.32 4.73
C MET A 15 19.59 9.83 4.50
N GLY A 16 20.40 10.27 3.53
CA GLY A 16 20.59 11.69 3.21
C GLY A 16 21.82 12.36 3.82
N LEU A 17 22.51 11.74 4.78
CA LEU A 17 23.81 12.25 5.25
C LEU A 17 24.84 12.27 4.11
N ASN A 18 25.29 13.47 3.74
CA ASN A 18 26.30 13.69 2.72
C ASN A 18 27.49 14.45 3.29
N LYS A 19 28.45 13.71 3.84
CA LYS A 19 29.72 14.25 4.36
C LYS A 19 30.87 13.53 3.67
N GLN A 20 31.74 14.28 3.00
CA GLN A 20 32.77 13.67 2.15
C GLN A 20 33.85 12.91 2.93
N ASN A 21 34.17 13.37 4.14
CA ASN A 21 35.31 12.90 4.91
C ASN A 21 34.93 11.96 6.07
N ILE A 22 34.04 10.99 5.82
CA ILE A 22 33.69 9.94 6.79
C ILE A 22 34.80 8.86 6.77
N ARG A 23 35.42 8.62 7.93
CA ARG A 23 36.54 7.67 8.11
C ARG A 23 36.12 6.32 8.66
N TYR A 24 35.01 6.27 9.39
CA TYR A 24 34.51 5.07 10.02
C TYR A 24 33.01 4.96 9.78
N VAL A 25 32.56 3.80 9.31
CA VAL A 25 31.15 3.41 9.31
C VAL A 25 31.04 2.17 10.20
N VAL A 26 30.30 2.28 11.30
CA VAL A 26 30.18 1.21 12.29
C VAL A 26 28.74 0.71 12.31
N HIS A 27 28.55 -0.57 12.03
CA HIS A 27 27.26 -1.25 12.12
C HIS A 27 27.16 -1.94 13.47
N PHE A 28 26.19 -1.50 14.27
CA PHE A 28 25.84 -2.13 15.56
C PHE A 28 24.92 -3.33 15.35
N ASP A 29 24.06 -3.27 14.34
CA ASP A 29 23.10 -4.32 13.99
C ASP A 29 23.41 -4.87 12.59
N VAL A 30 22.98 -6.12 12.33
CA VAL A 30 23.01 -6.71 10.99
C VAL A 30 22.09 -5.90 10.06
N PRO A 31 22.59 -5.36 8.93
CA PRO A 31 21.73 -4.72 7.92
C PRO A 31 20.64 -5.67 7.45
N SER A 32 19.46 -5.14 7.12
CA SER A 32 18.34 -6.00 6.69
C SER A 32 18.52 -6.59 5.28
N SER A 33 19.40 -5.98 4.48
CA SER A 33 19.77 -6.47 3.15
C SER A 33 21.20 -6.04 2.76
N ILE A 34 21.72 -6.67 1.71
CA ILE A 34 23.04 -6.32 1.17
C ILE A 34 23.04 -4.92 0.54
N GLU A 35 21.92 -4.51 -0.08
CA GLU A 35 21.77 -3.17 -0.67
C GLU A 35 21.83 -2.10 0.41
N GLN A 36 21.17 -2.33 1.55
CA GLN A 36 21.24 -1.44 2.70
C GLN A 36 22.68 -1.33 3.20
N PHE A 37 23.37 -2.46 3.37
CA PHE A 37 24.77 -2.48 3.78
C PHE A 37 25.67 -1.68 2.83
N VAL A 38 25.56 -1.91 1.51
CA VAL A 38 26.34 -1.20 0.48
C VAL A 38 26.05 0.30 0.51
N GLN A 39 24.78 0.69 0.70
CA GLN A 39 24.38 2.09 0.81
C GLN A 39 24.96 2.76 2.07
N GLU A 40 25.02 2.04 3.19
CA GLU A 40 25.55 2.52 4.47
C GLU A 40 27.07 2.70 4.41
N ILE A 41 27.82 1.71 3.90
CA ILE A 41 29.29 1.82 3.75
C ILE A 41 29.69 2.85 2.70
N GLY A 42 28.90 3.04 1.63
CA GLY A 42 29.13 4.02 0.57
C GLY A 42 29.06 5.49 1.00
N ARG A 43 28.90 5.74 2.30
CA ARG A 43 29.04 7.07 2.93
C ARG A 43 30.49 7.39 3.27
N GLY A 44 31.30 6.37 3.54
CA GLY A 44 32.72 6.50 3.83
C GLY A 44 33.53 6.89 2.60
N GLY A 45 34.67 7.56 2.82
CA GLY A 45 35.71 7.70 1.79
C GLY A 45 35.33 8.46 0.51
N ARG A 46 34.27 9.29 0.52
CA ARG A 46 33.84 10.05 -0.68
C ARG A 46 34.83 11.12 -1.15
N ASP A 47 35.80 11.46 -0.31
CA ASP A 47 36.96 12.30 -0.64
C ASP A 47 38.11 11.50 -1.29
N GLY A 48 37.93 10.21 -1.55
CA GLY A 48 38.95 9.32 -2.12
C GLY A 48 40.00 8.86 -1.10
N MET A 49 39.86 9.24 0.17
CA MET A 49 40.75 8.82 1.23
C MET A 49 40.27 7.52 1.86
N VAL A 50 41.21 6.73 2.37
CA VAL A 50 40.92 5.45 3.04
C VAL A 50 39.92 5.65 4.19
N TYR A 51 38.97 4.73 4.27
CA TYR A 51 38.01 4.61 5.36
C TYR A 51 37.88 3.14 5.76
N GLU A 52 37.37 2.91 6.97
CA GLU A 52 37.10 1.56 7.47
C GLU A 52 35.60 1.39 7.71
N SER A 53 35.07 0.24 7.30
CA SER A 53 33.75 -0.22 7.71
C SER A 53 33.89 -1.35 8.71
N LEU A 54 33.23 -1.19 9.84
CA LEU A 54 33.28 -2.08 10.99
C LEU A 54 31.90 -2.69 11.22
N PHE A 55 31.88 -3.99 11.47
CA PHE A 55 30.69 -4.70 11.93
C PHE A 55 30.98 -5.27 13.33
N MET A 56 30.15 -4.92 14.31
CA MET A 56 30.31 -5.40 15.68
C MET A 56 29.52 -6.69 15.90
N ASN A 57 30.19 -7.73 16.40
CA ASN A 57 29.73 -9.12 16.34
C ASN A 57 29.45 -9.73 17.71
N GLU A 58 28.72 -9.06 18.60
CA GLU A 58 28.46 -9.67 19.91
C GLU A 58 27.32 -10.71 19.85
N ASN A 59 26.40 -10.64 18.89
CA ASN A 59 25.19 -11.49 18.88
C ASN A 59 24.56 -11.76 17.49
N THR A 60 25.36 -11.77 16.42
CA THR A 60 24.89 -11.84 15.01
C THR A 60 23.93 -13.00 14.72
N PHE A 61 24.11 -14.17 15.33
CA PHE A 61 23.19 -15.31 15.13
C PHE A 61 21.78 -15.03 15.68
N SER A 62 21.69 -14.40 16.84
CA SER A 62 20.40 -14.03 17.44
C SER A 62 19.70 -12.95 16.61
N GLU A 63 20.45 -11.98 16.09
CA GLU A 63 19.96 -10.92 15.23
C GLU A 63 19.45 -11.43 13.89
N ILE A 64 20.14 -12.39 13.29
CA ILE A 64 19.67 -13.02 12.05
C ILE A 64 18.41 -13.84 12.30
N ASN A 65 18.36 -14.58 13.41
CA ASN A 65 17.15 -15.32 13.76
C ASN A 65 15.99 -14.36 14.00
N ARG A 66 16.23 -13.17 14.57
CA ARG A 66 15.24 -12.11 14.71
C ARG A 66 14.76 -11.59 13.34
N ILE A 67 15.68 -11.31 12.40
CA ILE A 67 15.33 -10.87 11.04
C ILE A 67 14.54 -11.96 10.31
N LYS A 68 14.99 -13.22 10.35
CA LYS A 68 14.27 -14.35 9.76
C LYS A 68 12.89 -14.54 10.39
N ALA A 69 12.80 -14.48 11.72
CA ALA A 69 11.53 -14.56 12.43
C ALA A 69 10.57 -13.46 11.97
N SER A 70 11.04 -12.22 11.79
CA SER A 70 10.22 -11.13 11.25
C SER A 70 9.70 -11.40 9.83
N VAL A 71 10.47 -12.10 8.98
CA VAL A 71 10.03 -12.52 7.64
C VAL A 71 8.93 -13.57 7.73
N TYR A 72 9.01 -14.49 8.71
CA TYR A 72 7.97 -15.49 8.95
C TYR A 72 6.72 -14.89 9.61
N GLU A 73 6.88 -13.98 10.56
CA GLU A 73 5.75 -13.28 11.22
C GLU A 73 4.95 -12.43 10.23
N ASN A 74 5.62 -11.79 9.26
CA ASN A 74 4.96 -11.04 8.19
C ASN A 74 4.44 -11.94 7.05
N SER A 75 4.51 -13.27 7.18
CA SER A 75 4.02 -14.17 6.14
C SER A 75 2.49 -14.15 6.06
N ILE A 76 1.98 -14.14 4.84
CA ILE A 76 0.56 -14.03 4.55
C ILE A 76 -0.01 -15.43 4.36
N ASP A 77 -0.94 -15.82 5.22
CA ASP A 77 -1.68 -17.09 5.10
C ASP A 77 -2.61 -17.07 3.87
N ILE A 78 -2.78 -18.23 3.23
CA ILE A 78 -3.71 -18.43 2.12
C ILE A 78 -5.14 -18.03 2.48
N LYS A 79 -5.53 -18.18 3.74
CA LYS A 79 -6.84 -17.72 4.23
C LYS A 79 -7.01 -16.21 4.10
N LYS A 80 -5.98 -15.42 4.43
CA LYS A 80 -6.01 -13.96 4.29
C LYS A 80 -6.14 -13.54 2.83
N ILE A 81 -5.45 -14.24 1.93
CA ILE A 81 -5.54 -14.04 0.47
C ILE A 81 -6.96 -14.35 -0.02
N SER A 82 -7.54 -15.47 0.43
CA SER A 82 -8.89 -15.90 0.06
C SER A 82 -9.97 -14.91 0.52
N ILE A 83 -9.90 -14.43 1.78
CA ILE A 83 -10.81 -13.42 2.31
C ILE A 83 -10.72 -12.13 1.48
N LEU A 84 -9.51 -11.63 1.25
CA LEU A 84 -9.30 -10.41 0.46
C LEU A 84 -9.83 -10.56 -0.97
N LEU A 85 -9.54 -11.68 -1.64
CA LEU A 85 -10.10 -11.97 -2.97
C LEU A 85 -11.62 -12.06 -2.94
N GLY A 86 -12.22 -12.55 -1.86
CA GLY A 86 -13.66 -12.55 -1.64
C GLY A 86 -14.24 -11.14 -1.70
N HIS A 87 -13.65 -10.19 -0.95
CA HIS A 87 -14.09 -8.78 -0.94
C HIS A 87 -13.88 -8.07 -2.28
N LEU A 88 -12.81 -8.41 -3.01
CA LEU A 88 -12.52 -7.83 -4.32
C LEU A 88 -13.43 -8.34 -5.44
N VAL A 89 -14.22 -9.39 -5.22
CA VAL A 89 -15.02 -10.03 -6.27
C VAL A 89 -16.52 -10.04 -5.96
N SER A 90 -16.91 -10.08 -4.69
CA SER A 90 -18.30 -10.26 -4.28
C SER A 90 -19.18 -9.00 -4.43
N ASN A 91 -18.60 -7.81 -4.53
CA ASN A 91 -19.33 -6.55 -4.33
C ASN A 91 -19.84 -5.82 -5.60
N GLY A 92 -19.98 -6.48 -6.76
CA GLY A 92 -20.45 -5.74 -7.95
C GLY A 92 -20.82 -6.51 -9.21
N CYS A 93 -20.87 -7.85 -9.20
CA CYS A 93 -21.39 -8.61 -10.35
C CYS A 93 -22.91 -8.71 -10.31
N ASP A 94 -23.60 -7.61 -10.63
CA ASP A 94 -25.02 -7.68 -10.96
C ASP A 94 -25.17 -8.34 -12.33
N LYS A 95 -25.84 -9.50 -12.35
CA LYS A 95 -26.00 -10.39 -13.52
C LYS A 95 -26.68 -9.75 -14.75
N GLN A 96 -27.08 -8.49 -14.67
CA GLN A 96 -27.91 -7.81 -15.66
C GLN A 96 -27.14 -6.85 -16.57
N ASN A 97 -25.92 -6.42 -16.22
CA ASN A 97 -25.11 -5.55 -17.08
C ASN A 97 -23.73 -6.16 -17.34
N GLN A 98 -23.51 -6.56 -18.59
CA GLN A 98 -22.24 -7.06 -19.14
C GLN A 98 -21.20 -5.94 -19.30
N SER A 99 -21.00 -5.09 -18.29
CA SER A 99 -19.80 -4.26 -18.27
C SER A 99 -18.60 -5.16 -17.96
N HIS A 100 -17.64 -5.22 -18.87
CA HIS A 100 -16.47 -6.10 -18.75
C HIS A 100 -15.67 -5.88 -17.45
N HIS A 101 -15.72 -4.68 -16.86
CA HIS A 101 -15.02 -4.29 -15.62
C HIS A 101 -15.81 -3.23 -14.82
N HIS A 102 -15.67 -3.22 -13.49
CA HIS A 102 -16.24 -2.20 -12.60
C HIS A 102 -15.28 -1.88 -11.44
N MET A 103 -15.40 -0.71 -10.82
CA MET A 103 -14.67 -0.35 -9.60
C MET A 103 -15.44 -0.80 -8.36
N ILE A 104 -14.69 -1.32 -7.39
CA ILE A 104 -15.18 -1.72 -6.09
C ILE A 104 -14.43 -0.90 -5.05
N GLY A 105 -15.17 -0.39 -4.06
CA GLY A 105 -14.59 0.21 -2.86
C GLY A 105 -14.68 -0.77 -1.70
N VAL A 106 -13.54 -1.22 -1.17
CA VAL A 106 -13.47 -2.10 0.01
C VAL A 106 -13.12 -1.26 1.24
N ASP A 107 -13.93 -1.32 2.29
CA ASP A 107 -13.71 -0.55 3.52
C ASP A 107 -12.40 -0.93 4.22
N LYS A 108 -11.50 0.06 4.41
CA LYS A 108 -10.19 -0.13 5.03
C LYS A 108 -10.28 -0.68 6.44
N THR A 109 -11.16 -0.09 7.26
CA THR A 109 -11.29 -0.46 8.67
C THR A 109 -11.76 -1.91 8.81
N SER A 110 -12.76 -2.29 8.00
CA SER A 110 -13.28 -3.66 7.95
C SER A 110 -12.21 -4.66 7.54
N ILE A 111 -11.49 -4.40 6.44
CA ILE A 111 -10.52 -5.36 5.90
C ILE A 111 -9.28 -5.48 6.79
N ILE A 112 -8.82 -4.38 7.39
CA ILE A 112 -7.69 -4.38 8.34
C ILE A 112 -8.03 -5.20 9.58
N GLN A 113 -9.25 -5.03 10.10
CA GLN A 113 -9.70 -5.76 11.27
C GLN A 113 -9.93 -7.24 10.98
N GLU A 114 -10.49 -7.58 9.83
CA GLU A 114 -10.77 -8.97 9.44
C GLU A 114 -9.49 -9.76 9.12
N LEU A 115 -8.52 -9.13 8.45
CA LEU A 115 -7.26 -9.76 8.09
C LEU A 115 -6.21 -9.73 9.22
N ASP A 116 -6.42 -8.91 10.24
CA ASP A 116 -5.46 -8.66 11.33
C ASP A 116 -4.06 -8.32 10.77
N VAL A 117 -4.00 -7.33 9.88
CA VAL A 117 -2.77 -6.80 9.28
C VAL A 117 -2.88 -5.30 9.03
N LYS A 118 -1.75 -4.61 8.92
CA LYS A 118 -1.71 -3.18 8.59
C LYS A 118 -2.13 -2.89 7.15
N LEU A 119 -2.51 -1.64 6.85
CA LEU A 119 -2.94 -1.21 5.52
C LEU A 119 -1.87 -1.49 4.44
N GLU A 120 -0.60 -1.26 4.75
CA GLU A 120 0.51 -1.46 3.82
C GLU A 120 0.63 -2.94 3.40
N ALA A 121 0.32 -3.85 4.33
CA ALA A 121 0.29 -5.29 4.04
C ALA A 121 -0.91 -5.64 3.15
N VAL A 122 -2.10 -5.06 3.39
CA VAL A 122 -3.28 -5.24 2.52
C VAL A 122 -2.96 -4.77 1.10
N GLU A 123 -2.44 -3.55 0.95
CA GLU A 123 -2.03 -2.99 -0.35
C GLU A 123 -1.01 -3.89 -1.05
N THR A 124 -0.01 -4.37 -0.31
CA THR A 124 1.00 -5.29 -0.83
C THR A 124 0.37 -6.60 -1.35
N ILE A 125 -0.57 -7.19 -0.61
CA ILE A 125 -1.29 -8.40 -1.06
C ILE A 125 -2.09 -8.11 -2.35
N ILE A 126 -2.77 -6.96 -2.43
CA ILE A 126 -3.52 -6.58 -3.64
C ILE A 126 -2.57 -6.48 -4.84
N HIS A 127 -1.40 -5.86 -4.69
CA HIS A 127 -0.41 -5.78 -5.77
C HIS A 127 0.12 -7.16 -6.19
N PHE A 128 0.30 -8.09 -5.24
CA PHE A 128 0.67 -9.48 -5.56
C PHE A 128 -0.43 -10.20 -6.34
N ILE A 129 -1.69 -10.02 -5.93
CA ILE A 129 -2.86 -10.55 -6.65
C ILE A 129 -2.91 -9.98 -8.07
N GLU A 130 -2.79 -8.66 -8.21
CA GLU A 130 -2.77 -7.96 -9.50
C GLU A 130 -1.66 -8.51 -10.41
N ASN A 131 -0.45 -8.69 -9.90
CA ASN A 131 0.66 -9.22 -10.68
C ASN A 131 0.42 -10.67 -11.14
N VAL A 132 -0.12 -11.53 -10.27
CA VAL A 132 -0.45 -12.91 -10.63
C VAL A 132 -1.56 -12.96 -11.67
N ILE A 133 -2.59 -12.13 -11.53
CA ILE A 133 -3.69 -12.02 -12.50
C ILE A 133 -3.16 -11.55 -13.85
N LYS A 134 -2.38 -10.46 -13.88
CA LYS A 134 -1.77 -9.93 -15.12
C LYS A 134 -0.88 -10.96 -15.83
N THR A 135 -0.13 -11.75 -15.08
CA THR A 135 0.85 -12.70 -15.65
C THR A 135 0.22 -14.02 -16.09
N LYS A 136 -0.75 -14.57 -15.33
CA LYS A 136 -1.31 -15.91 -15.57
C LYS A 136 -2.73 -15.89 -16.15
N PHE A 137 -3.46 -14.79 -16.03
CA PHE A 137 -4.87 -14.68 -16.40
C PHE A 137 -5.16 -13.38 -17.18
N PRO A 138 -4.61 -13.23 -18.40
CA PRO A 138 -4.67 -11.98 -19.17
C PRO A 138 -6.10 -11.56 -19.57
N THR A 139 -7.08 -12.46 -19.48
CA THR A 139 -8.50 -12.17 -19.73
C THR A 139 -9.21 -11.53 -18.54
N ILE A 140 -8.55 -11.49 -17.38
CA ILE A 140 -9.07 -10.94 -16.12
C ILE A 140 -8.36 -9.63 -15.86
N ILE A 141 -9.11 -8.59 -15.49
CA ILE A 141 -8.53 -7.32 -15.09
C ILE A 141 -8.73 -7.18 -13.58
N LEU A 142 -7.63 -6.94 -12.89
CA LEU A 142 -7.62 -6.46 -11.51
C LEU A 142 -6.54 -5.38 -11.43
N GLU A 143 -6.97 -4.14 -11.23
CA GLU A 143 -6.10 -2.96 -11.17
C GLU A 143 -6.32 -2.23 -9.86
N PHE A 144 -5.30 -2.18 -9.02
CA PHE A 144 -5.30 -1.32 -7.84
C PHE A 144 -5.27 0.14 -8.29
N MET A 145 -6.31 0.91 -7.93
CA MET A 145 -6.41 2.31 -8.33
C MET A 145 -5.72 3.21 -7.31
N SER A 146 -6.19 3.14 -6.06
CA SER A 146 -5.72 4.00 -4.98
C SER A 146 -6.35 3.55 -3.66
N SER A 147 -5.59 3.65 -2.58
CA SER A 147 -6.13 3.63 -1.22
C SER A 147 -6.36 5.03 -0.69
N THR A 148 -5.95 6.09 -1.37
CA THR A 148 -6.03 7.48 -0.87
C THR A 148 -7.13 8.29 -1.51
N ASP A 149 -7.76 7.77 -2.56
CA ASP A 149 -8.84 8.43 -3.27
C ASP A 149 -10.09 8.54 -2.40
N TYR A 150 -10.86 9.60 -2.65
CA TYR A 150 -12.11 9.82 -1.96
C TYR A 150 -13.13 8.78 -2.39
N SER A 151 -13.71 8.09 -1.41
CA SER A 151 -14.65 6.99 -1.62
C SER A 151 -16.09 7.43 -1.41
N ASP A 152 -16.30 8.34 -0.47
CA ASP A 152 -17.63 8.75 -0.03
C ASP A 152 -17.63 10.26 0.22
N CYS A 153 -18.76 10.90 -0.06
CA CYS A 153 -19.00 12.26 0.36
C CYS A 153 -20.40 12.46 0.94
N LYS A 154 -20.52 13.42 1.86
CA LYS A 154 -21.75 13.79 2.52
C LYS A 154 -22.03 15.25 2.26
N LEU A 155 -23.20 15.53 1.70
CA LEU A 155 -23.72 16.88 1.54
C LEU A 155 -24.71 17.14 2.67
N THR A 156 -24.55 18.23 3.41
CA THR A 156 -25.46 18.64 4.49
C THR A 156 -25.98 20.04 4.21
N TRP A 157 -27.27 20.29 4.37
CA TRP A 157 -27.90 21.59 4.12
C TRP A 157 -28.80 22.03 5.27
N TYR A 158 -29.00 23.34 5.39
CA TYR A 158 -29.82 23.95 6.45
C TYR A 158 -31.11 24.59 5.92
N SER A 159 -31.25 24.67 4.59
CA SER A 159 -32.41 25.24 3.91
C SER A 159 -33.38 24.15 3.43
N ASP A 160 -34.62 24.53 3.11
CA ASP A 160 -35.61 23.64 2.48
C ASP A 160 -35.01 22.88 1.27
N ILE A 161 -35.22 21.56 1.25
CA ILE A 161 -34.77 20.64 0.19
C ILE A 161 -35.16 21.13 -1.21
N SER A 162 -36.29 21.81 -1.34
CA SER A 162 -36.80 22.34 -2.61
C SER A 162 -35.82 23.34 -3.25
N LYS A 163 -35.13 24.15 -2.43
CA LYS A 163 -34.13 25.13 -2.89
C LYS A 163 -32.79 24.48 -3.25
N VAL A 164 -32.51 23.31 -2.69
CA VAL A 164 -31.24 22.59 -2.87
C VAL A 164 -31.33 21.60 -4.03
N LYS A 165 -32.51 21.02 -4.28
CA LYS A 165 -32.77 20.11 -5.40
C LYS A 165 -32.40 20.72 -6.75
N ASP A 166 -32.77 21.98 -7.00
CA ASP A 166 -32.42 22.67 -8.25
C ASP A 166 -30.89 22.81 -8.41
N LEU A 167 -30.18 23.14 -7.32
CA LEU A 167 -28.72 23.23 -7.31
C LEU A 167 -28.04 21.88 -7.57
N PHE A 168 -28.64 20.79 -7.13
CA PHE A 168 -28.14 19.45 -7.40
C PHE A 168 -28.42 19.01 -8.85
N LEU A 169 -29.58 19.39 -9.41
CA LEU A 169 -29.91 19.13 -10.81
C LEU A 169 -28.97 19.86 -11.79
N ASP A 170 -28.45 21.03 -11.40
CA ASP A 170 -27.43 21.77 -12.14
C ASP A 170 -26.06 21.06 -12.19
N CYS A 171 -25.80 20.11 -11.29
CA CYS A 171 -24.56 19.36 -11.22
C CYS A 171 -24.72 17.96 -11.84
N LYS A 172 -24.03 17.67 -12.94
CA LYS A 172 -24.23 16.43 -13.71
C LYS A 172 -24.10 15.16 -12.84
N PRO A 173 -23.05 14.97 -12.02
CA PRO A 173 -22.96 13.80 -11.12
C PRO A 173 -24.12 13.68 -10.13
N LEU A 174 -24.51 14.79 -9.50
CA LEU A 174 -25.56 14.80 -8.46
C LEU A 174 -26.95 14.63 -9.05
N SER A 175 -27.20 15.19 -10.24
CA SER A 175 -28.50 15.10 -10.92
C SER A 175 -28.85 13.66 -11.29
N ILE A 176 -27.85 12.83 -11.62
CA ILE A 176 -28.04 11.41 -11.89
C ILE A 176 -28.27 10.65 -10.58
N PHE A 177 -27.46 10.92 -9.55
CA PHE A 177 -27.61 10.29 -8.24
C PHE A 177 -29.00 10.50 -7.62
N ILE A 178 -29.53 11.72 -7.67
CA ILE A 178 -30.85 12.06 -7.11
C ILE A 178 -31.99 11.45 -7.90
N LYS A 179 -31.81 11.20 -9.19
CA LYS A 179 -32.83 10.51 -10.00
C LYS A 179 -32.90 9.02 -9.65
N SER A 180 -31.79 8.40 -9.26
CA SER A 180 -31.76 6.99 -8.85
C SER A 180 -32.06 6.78 -7.36
N HIS A 181 -31.80 7.77 -6.50
CA HIS A 181 -32.03 7.69 -5.05
C HIS A 181 -33.16 8.61 -4.59
N LEU A 182 -34.21 8.02 -4.00
CA LEU A 182 -35.32 8.76 -3.40
C LEU A 182 -34.85 9.46 -2.12
N VAL A 183 -34.49 10.74 -2.21
CA VAL A 183 -34.23 11.58 -1.02
C VAL A 183 -35.54 11.82 -0.28
N SER A 184 -35.62 11.34 0.96
CA SER A 184 -36.78 11.57 1.82
C SER A 184 -36.89 13.07 2.17
N GLN A 185 -38.11 13.60 2.29
CA GLN A 185 -38.33 15.04 2.51
C GLN A 185 -37.82 15.55 3.87
N ASN A 186 -37.53 14.65 4.82
CA ASN A 186 -37.15 14.99 6.19
C ASN A 186 -35.64 14.90 6.46
N GLU A 187 -34.83 14.48 5.50
CA GLU A 187 -33.39 14.42 5.66
C GLU A 187 -32.75 15.76 5.26
N ASN A 188 -31.80 16.22 6.07
CA ASN A 188 -31.01 17.42 5.80
C ASN A 188 -29.60 17.07 5.30
N TYR A 189 -29.39 15.83 4.90
CA TYR A 189 -28.12 15.34 4.38
C TYR A 189 -28.32 14.32 3.25
N LEU A 190 -27.27 14.16 2.43
CA LEU A 190 -27.19 13.18 1.35
C LEU A 190 -25.81 12.52 1.39
N ASN A 191 -25.78 11.21 1.63
CA ASN A 191 -24.56 10.42 1.51
C ASN A 191 -24.43 9.91 0.09
N ILE A 192 -23.25 10.04 -0.49
CA ILE A 192 -22.96 9.71 -1.87
C ILE A 192 -21.75 8.78 -1.89
N ASN A 193 -21.94 7.59 -2.47
CA ASN A 193 -20.84 6.69 -2.79
C ASN A 193 -20.20 7.17 -4.10
N LEU A 194 -19.01 7.76 -4.00
CA LEU A 194 -18.29 8.30 -5.16
C LEU A 194 -17.79 7.19 -6.09
N VAL A 195 -17.57 5.97 -5.58
CA VAL A 195 -17.15 4.81 -6.39
C VAL A 195 -18.29 4.35 -7.30
N GLU A 196 -19.52 4.33 -6.79
CA GLU A 196 -20.71 3.98 -7.59
C GLU A 196 -20.94 4.99 -8.72
N LEU A 197 -20.84 6.29 -8.42
CA LEU A 197 -20.90 7.31 -9.46
C LEU A 197 -19.74 7.19 -10.45
N ALA A 198 -18.53 6.87 -9.97
CA ALA A 198 -17.37 6.67 -10.82
C ALA A 198 -17.57 5.53 -11.81
N ASN A 199 -18.24 4.45 -11.39
CA ASN A 199 -18.66 3.37 -12.28
C ASN A 199 -19.64 3.85 -13.34
N TYR A 200 -20.67 4.60 -12.93
CA TYR A 200 -21.69 5.09 -13.87
C TYR A 200 -21.11 6.01 -14.95
N PHE A 201 -20.13 6.85 -14.58
CA PHE A 201 -19.50 7.80 -15.50
C PHE A 201 -18.22 7.27 -16.18
N GLU A 202 -17.82 6.03 -15.90
CA GLU A 202 -16.56 5.45 -16.37
C GLU A 202 -15.34 6.36 -16.13
N THR A 203 -15.27 6.95 -14.93
CA THR A 203 -14.24 7.93 -14.55
C THR A 203 -13.65 7.60 -13.17
N SER A 204 -12.82 8.46 -12.58
CA SER A 204 -12.33 8.27 -11.20
C SER A 204 -13.18 9.03 -10.19
N SER A 205 -13.27 8.49 -8.97
CA SER A 205 -13.99 9.13 -7.86
C SER A 205 -13.42 10.52 -7.53
N SER A 206 -12.10 10.69 -7.65
CA SER A 206 -11.40 11.97 -7.51
C SER A 206 -11.84 13.02 -8.55
N LEU A 207 -12.11 12.62 -9.80
CA LEU A 207 -12.61 13.54 -10.83
C LEU A 207 -14.07 13.95 -10.57
N ILE A 208 -14.91 13.01 -10.13
CA ILE A 208 -16.30 13.32 -9.74
C ILE A 208 -16.33 14.32 -8.59
N LEU A 209 -15.52 14.11 -7.55
CA LEU A 209 -15.45 15.06 -6.44
C LEU A 209 -14.99 16.44 -6.92
N LYS A 210 -13.98 16.50 -7.80
CA LYS A 210 -13.54 17.77 -8.40
C LYS A 210 -14.67 18.45 -9.17
N ASP A 211 -15.47 17.71 -9.91
CA ASP A 211 -16.61 18.27 -10.65
C ASP A 211 -17.69 18.80 -9.71
N ILE A 212 -18.02 18.10 -8.63
CA ILE A 212 -18.93 18.60 -7.58
C ILE A 212 -18.38 19.91 -6.97
N ILE A 213 -17.09 19.95 -6.63
CA ILE A 213 -16.43 21.12 -6.03
C ILE A 213 -16.41 22.33 -6.98
N LYS A 214 -16.37 22.13 -8.30
CA LYS A 214 -16.43 23.23 -9.27
C LYS A 214 -17.75 24.00 -9.24
N HIS A 215 -18.85 23.39 -8.79
CA HIS A 215 -20.16 24.05 -8.70
C HIS A 215 -20.27 24.97 -7.48
N LYS A 216 -19.54 26.10 -7.50
CA LYS A 216 -19.46 27.08 -6.40
C LYS A 216 -20.81 27.56 -5.83
N LYS A 217 -21.88 27.57 -6.65
CA LYS A 217 -23.24 27.95 -6.21
C LYS A 217 -23.80 27.00 -5.15
N LEU A 218 -23.42 25.73 -5.19
CA LEU A 218 -23.88 24.67 -4.29
C LEU A 218 -23.42 24.94 -2.85
N PHE A 219 -22.18 25.38 -2.67
CA PHE A 219 -21.57 25.60 -1.36
C PHE A 219 -22.00 26.88 -0.64
N LYS A 220 -22.96 27.63 -1.18
CA LYS A 220 -23.58 28.74 -0.45
C LYS A 220 -24.50 28.24 0.67
N ASN A 221 -25.19 27.12 0.43
CA ASN A 221 -26.22 26.59 1.33
C ASN A 221 -25.94 25.13 1.75
N VAL A 222 -24.89 24.52 1.20
CA VAL A 222 -24.55 23.11 1.38
C VAL A 222 -23.11 22.99 1.87
N ILE A 223 -22.91 22.22 2.93
CA ILE A 223 -21.61 21.79 3.43
C ILE A 223 -21.28 20.44 2.79
N LEU A 224 -20.06 20.30 2.28
CA LEU A 224 -19.53 19.06 1.72
C LEU A 224 -18.43 18.51 2.63
N GLU A 225 -18.64 17.30 3.11
CA GLU A 225 -17.66 16.47 3.80
C GLU A 225 -17.27 15.32 2.87
N TYR A 226 -16.00 14.92 2.84
CA TYR A 226 -15.52 13.82 2.00
C TYR A 226 -14.49 13.00 2.74
N GLN A 227 -14.44 11.69 2.43
CA GLN A 227 -13.63 10.72 3.17
C GLN A 227 -12.95 9.73 2.22
N CYS A 228 -11.77 9.25 2.61
CA CYS A 228 -11.00 8.21 1.91
C CYS A 228 -10.96 6.92 2.73
N GLN A 229 -12.12 6.31 2.95
CA GLN A 229 -12.27 5.13 3.81
C GLN A 229 -12.14 3.80 3.07
N LYS A 230 -12.23 3.80 1.74
CA LYS A 230 -12.18 2.59 0.92
C LYS A 230 -10.89 2.46 0.13
N ILE A 231 -10.47 1.23 -0.09
CA ILE A 231 -9.50 0.84 -1.11
C ILE A 231 -10.26 0.65 -2.41
N ILE A 232 -9.84 1.36 -3.47
CA ILE A 232 -10.51 1.32 -4.76
C ILE A 232 -9.74 0.39 -5.70
N VAL A 233 -10.44 -0.62 -6.23
CA VAL A 233 -9.88 -1.58 -7.19
C VAL A 233 -10.84 -1.71 -8.36
N LYS A 234 -10.30 -1.75 -9.58
CA LYS A 234 -11.07 -2.04 -10.80
C LYS A 234 -10.94 -3.53 -11.12
N VAL A 235 -12.06 -4.22 -11.23
CA VAL A 235 -12.12 -5.69 -11.33
C VAL A 235 -13.06 -6.13 -12.46
N SER A 236 -12.62 -7.13 -13.25
CA SER A 236 -13.49 -7.90 -14.15
C SER A 236 -14.33 -8.90 -13.36
N CYS A 237 -15.56 -9.14 -13.79
CA CYS A 237 -16.44 -10.08 -13.10
C CYS A 237 -15.80 -11.48 -12.96
N LEU A 238 -15.73 -11.98 -11.72
CA LEU A 238 -14.93 -13.14 -11.30
C LEU A 238 -15.83 -14.19 -10.63
N ASP A 239 -16.86 -14.66 -11.33
CA ASP A 239 -17.93 -15.46 -10.72
C ASP A 239 -17.56 -16.93 -10.43
N SER A 240 -16.47 -17.46 -11.01
CA SER A 240 -16.12 -18.87 -10.85
C SER A 240 -15.35 -19.14 -9.54
N PRO A 241 -15.89 -19.94 -8.60
CA PRO A 241 -15.17 -20.34 -7.38
C PRO A 241 -13.85 -21.06 -7.69
N GLN A 242 -13.84 -21.93 -8.70
CA GLN A 242 -12.65 -22.69 -9.10
C GLN A 242 -11.52 -21.77 -9.58
N LEU A 243 -11.88 -20.68 -10.28
CA LEU A 243 -10.91 -19.68 -10.73
C LEU A 243 -10.35 -18.89 -9.54
N ARG A 244 -11.21 -18.51 -8.58
CA ARG A 244 -10.78 -17.85 -7.33
C ARG A 244 -9.80 -18.71 -6.54
N ASP A 245 -10.10 -20.00 -6.37
CA ASP A 245 -9.21 -20.93 -5.66
C ASP A 245 -7.87 -21.08 -6.39
N ARG A 246 -7.89 -21.12 -7.73
CA ARG A 246 -6.67 -21.19 -8.54
C ARG A 246 -5.81 -19.93 -8.37
N ILE A 247 -6.42 -18.74 -8.40
CA ILE A 247 -5.74 -17.46 -8.14
C ILE A 247 -5.16 -17.44 -6.73
N CYS A 248 -5.94 -17.83 -5.71
CA CYS A 248 -5.47 -17.91 -4.32
C CYS A 248 -4.19 -18.76 -4.20
N ASN A 249 -4.20 -19.96 -4.78
CA ASN A 249 -3.07 -20.88 -4.75
C ASN A 249 -1.85 -20.31 -5.49
N ASP A 250 -2.05 -19.69 -6.66
CA ASP A 250 -0.96 -19.09 -7.42
C ASP A 250 -0.32 -17.90 -6.70
N VAL A 251 -1.13 -17.05 -6.05
CA VAL A 251 -0.64 -15.93 -5.22
C VAL A 251 0.11 -16.44 -4.00
N TYR A 252 -0.43 -17.43 -3.29
CA TYR A 252 0.23 -18.04 -2.15
C TYR A 252 1.59 -18.65 -2.54
N HIS A 253 1.64 -19.42 -3.64
CA HIS A 253 2.89 -19.98 -4.14
C HIS A 253 3.91 -18.90 -4.53
N TYR A 254 3.46 -17.81 -5.14
CA TYR A 254 4.31 -16.67 -5.47
C TYR A 254 4.91 -16.01 -4.22
N LEU A 255 4.08 -15.80 -3.19
CA LEU A 255 4.51 -15.26 -1.90
C LEU A 255 5.52 -16.18 -1.19
N GLU A 256 5.28 -17.49 -1.19
CA GLU A 256 6.20 -18.47 -0.61
C GLU A 256 7.56 -18.50 -1.33
N LEU A 257 7.57 -18.39 -2.67
CA LEU A 257 8.80 -18.24 -3.43
C LEU A 257 9.54 -16.94 -3.09
N HIS A 258 8.82 -15.83 -2.96
CA HIS A 258 9.40 -14.54 -2.57
C HIS A 258 10.00 -14.61 -1.16
N LYS A 259 9.30 -15.23 -0.21
CA LYS A 259 9.79 -15.50 1.15
C LYS A 259 11.08 -16.31 1.15
N LYS A 260 11.12 -17.41 0.39
CA LYS A 260 12.32 -18.25 0.25
C LYS A 260 13.51 -17.47 -0.31
N LYS A 261 13.29 -16.61 -1.30
CA LYS A 261 14.34 -15.74 -1.86
C LYS A 261 14.88 -14.77 -0.83
N LEU A 262 14.02 -14.16 -0.02
CA LEU A 262 14.42 -13.22 1.02
C LEU A 262 15.25 -13.92 2.11
N ILE A 263 14.82 -15.08 2.57
CA ILE A 263 15.57 -15.88 3.56
C ILE A 263 16.92 -16.31 3.00
N TYR A 264 16.97 -16.78 1.75
CA TYR A 264 18.21 -17.15 1.08
C TYR A 264 19.17 -15.96 0.92
N ALA A 265 18.66 -14.76 0.63
CA ALA A 265 19.47 -13.56 0.57
C ALA A 265 20.08 -13.20 1.93
N ILE A 266 19.29 -13.31 3.02
CA ILE A 266 19.76 -13.11 4.39
C ILE A 266 20.86 -14.13 4.74
N ASP A 267 20.66 -15.40 4.39
CA ASP A 267 21.65 -16.46 4.62
C ASP A 267 22.96 -16.21 3.88
N ASN A 268 22.90 -15.82 2.61
CA ASN A 268 24.11 -15.51 1.83
C ASN A 268 24.87 -14.30 2.39
N MET A 269 24.14 -13.25 2.76
CA MET A 269 24.71 -12.08 3.40
C MET A 269 25.42 -12.46 4.70
N PHE A 270 24.81 -13.31 5.52
CA PHE A 270 25.46 -13.82 6.73
C PHE A 270 26.71 -14.64 6.44
N GLN A 271 26.67 -15.57 5.48
CA GLN A 271 27.86 -16.35 5.11
C GLN A 271 29.00 -15.46 4.62
N ALA A 272 28.69 -14.41 3.85
CA ALA A 272 29.68 -13.42 3.41
C ALA A 272 30.30 -12.66 4.59
N PHE A 273 29.50 -12.24 5.58
CA PHE A 273 30.04 -11.62 6.80
C PHE A 273 30.86 -12.62 7.62
N TYR A 274 30.33 -13.81 7.90
CA TYR A 274 31.02 -14.78 8.75
C TYR A 274 32.38 -15.21 8.18
N SER A 275 32.44 -15.50 6.87
CA SER A 275 33.68 -15.91 6.19
C SER A 275 34.76 -14.83 6.15
N THR A 276 34.40 -13.56 6.30
CA THR A 276 35.35 -12.43 6.31
C THR A 276 35.71 -11.95 7.72
N SER A 277 35.05 -12.47 8.76
CA SER A 277 35.39 -12.20 10.15
C SER A 277 36.68 -12.94 10.56
N LYS A 278 37.68 -12.23 11.09
CA LYS A 278 38.85 -12.86 11.72
C LYS A 278 38.50 -13.19 13.17
N ASN A 279 38.60 -14.47 13.54
CA ASN A 279 38.44 -14.98 14.91
C ASN A 279 37.10 -14.63 15.60
N GLY A 280 36.03 -14.35 14.85
CA GLY A 280 34.68 -14.22 15.42
C GLY A 280 34.39 -12.93 16.20
N GLU A 281 35.29 -11.95 16.26
CA GLU A 281 35.10 -10.78 17.15
C GLU A 281 34.90 -9.45 16.41
N THR A 282 35.49 -9.24 15.22
CA THR A 282 35.29 -7.99 14.47
C THR A 282 35.55 -8.17 12.97
N LEU A 283 34.62 -7.68 12.16
CA LEU A 283 34.78 -7.62 10.71
C LEU A 283 35.28 -6.24 10.32
N VAL A 284 36.50 -6.17 9.81
CA VAL A 284 37.10 -4.93 9.31
C VAL A 284 37.20 -5.05 7.80
N LEU A 285 36.29 -4.39 7.08
CA LEU A 285 36.41 -4.25 5.63
C LEU A 285 37.32 -3.06 5.36
N LYS A 286 38.51 -3.37 4.82
CA LYS A 286 39.48 -2.38 4.34
C LYS A 286 39.38 -2.29 2.84
N ASN A 287 39.12 -1.07 2.35
CA ASN A 287 38.99 -0.71 0.94
C ASN A 287 37.82 -1.39 0.21
N PHE A 288 36.77 -0.61 -0.02
CA PHE A 288 35.84 -0.75 -1.14
C PHE A 288 36.17 0.31 -2.19
#